data_AF-F8UI37-F1
#
_entry.id   AF-F8UI37-F1
#
_cell.length_a   1.000
_cell.length_b   1.000
_cell.length_c   1.000
_cell.angle_alpha   90.00
_cell.angle_beta   90.00
_cell.angle_gamma   90.00
#
_symmetry.space_group_name_H-M   'P 1'
#
loop_
_entity.id
_entity.type
_entity.pdbx_description
1 polymer ?
#
loop_
_entity_poly.entity_id
_entity_poly.type
_entity_poly.pdbx_seq_one_letter_code
_entity_poly.pdbx_strand_id
1 'polypeptide(L)'
;MKALAKVGGLPLIIRNLRTLHAAGVEEAIVVTGYQDQRVRRALESYHLGIKVTVVHNENWHLGSAHSLIAASGWIEDQTILVPSDHMYPPSLVRRVIHC
;
A
#
# COMPACT_ATOMS: atom_id res chain seq x y z
N MET A 1 -0.02 -0.86 -14.51
CA MET A 1 0.50 -0.65 -13.14
C MET A 1 0.76 -2.00 -12.49
N LYS A 2 1.98 -2.26 -11.98
CA LYS A 2 2.38 -3.57 -11.44
C LYS A 2 1.60 -3.99 -10.20
N ALA A 3 1.23 -3.04 -9.33
CA ALA A 3 0.44 -3.31 -8.12
C ALA A 3 -0.94 -3.97 -8.39
N LEU A 4 -1.50 -3.78 -9.59
CA LEU A 4 -2.78 -4.39 -10.01
C LEU A 4 -2.59 -5.73 -10.74
N ALA A 5 -1.35 -6.17 -10.99
CA ALA A 5 -1.09 -7.49 -11.53
C ALA A 5 -1.62 -8.55 -10.57
N LYS A 6 -2.23 -9.59 -11.13
CA LYS A 6 -2.81 -10.69 -10.35
C LYS A 6 -1.81 -11.83 -10.22
N VAL A 7 -1.60 -12.30 -9.00
CA VAL A 7 -0.83 -13.51 -8.70
C VAL A 7 -1.74 -14.45 -7.93
N GLY A 8 -2.01 -15.63 -8.49
CA GLY A 8 -3.02 -16.55 -7.93
C GLY A 8 -4.43 -15.93 -7.92
N GLY A 9 -4.77 -15.12 -8.92
CA GLY A 9 -6.09 -14.48 -9.06
C GLY A 9 -6.30 -13.22 -8.22
N LEU A 10 -5.43 -12.92 -7.25
CA LEU A 10 -5.53 -11.76 -6.36
C LEU A 10 -4.57 -10.64 -6.82
N PRO A 11 -5.01 -9.36 -6.89
CA PRO A 11 -4.10 -8.25 -7.17
C PRO A 11 -3.02 -8.11 -6.08
N LEU A 12 -1.79 -7.79 -6.49
CA LEU A 12 -0.65 -7.67 -5.57
C LEU A 12 -0.91 -6.69 -4.42
N ILE A 13 -1.50 -5.51 -4.70
CA ILE A 13 -1.81 -4.52 -3.68
C ILE A 13 -2.76 -5.06 -2.59
N ILE A 14 -3.76 -5.86 -2.99
CA ILE A 14 -4.71 -6.47 -2.05
C ILE A 14 -4.01 -7.52 -1.19
N ARG A 15 -3.12 -8.31 -1.81
CA ARG A 15 -2.29 -9.28 -1.09
C ARG A 15 -1.38 -8.60 -0.08
N ASN A 16 -0.74 -7.50 -0.47
CA ASN A 16 0.15 -6.74 0.40
C ASN A 16 -0.61 -6.17 1.60
N LEU A 17 -1.74 -5.52 1.38
CA LEU A 17 -2.56 -4.96 2.47
C LEU A 17 -3.01 -6.04 3.46
N ARG A 18 -3.43 -7.21 2.98
CA ARG A 18 -3.76 -8.35 3.84
C ARG A 18 -2.54 -8.90 4.59
N THR A 19 -1.37 -8.88 3.97
CA THR A 19 -0.11 -9.31 4.60
C THR A 19 0.28 -8.35 5.73
N LEU A 20 0.15 -7.04 5.49
CA LEU A 20 0.39 -6.01 6.50
C LEU A 20 -0.60 -6.14 7.67
N HIS A 21 -1.88 -6.34 7.37
CA HIS A 21 -2.89 -6.61 8.38
C HIS A 21 -2.55 -7.84 9.23
N ALA A 22 -2.20 -8.97 8.59
CA ALA A 22 -1.80 -10.20 9.27
C ALA A 22 -0.48 -10.08 10.07
N ALA A 23 0.28 -9.01 9.83
CA ALA A 23 1.46 -8.67 10.60
C ALA A 23 1.16 -7.76 11.81
N GLY A 24 -0.07 -7.24 11.94
CA GLY A 24 -0.48 -6.34 13.03
C GLY A 24 -0.58 -4.86 12.62
N VAL A 25 -0.50 -4.53 11.33
CA VAL A 25 -0.70 -3.15 10.85
C VAL A 25 -2.21 -2.85 10.77
N GLU A 26 -2.64 -1.77 11.41
CA GLU A 26 -4.06 -1.39 11.51
C GLU A 26 -4.52 -0.37 10.45
N GLU A 27 -3.60 0.48 9.98
CA GLU A 27 -3.86 1.50 8.96
C GLU A 27 -2.82 1.46 7.85
N ALA A 28 -3.25 1.69 6.61
CA ALA A 28 -2.39 1.84 5.45
C ALA A 28 -2.78 3.07 4.62
N ILE A 29 -1.77 3.85 4.26
CA ILE A 29 -1.90 4.96 3.32
C ILE A 29 -1.44 4.47 1.95
N VAL A 30 -2.39 4.39 1.01
CA VAL A 30 -2.09 4.01 -0.38
C VAL A 30 -1.97 5.28 -1.20
N VAL A 31 -0.75 5.59 -1.62
CA VAL A 31 -0.52 6.69 -2.56
C VAL A 31 -0.75 6.21 -3.98
N THR A 32 -1.68 6.86 -4.68
CA THR A 32 -1.99 6.59 -6.08
C THR A 32 -1.49 7.71 -6.97
N GLY A 33 -1.45 7.43 -8.27
CA GLY A 33 -1.10 8.41 -9.29
C GLY A 33 -1.64 7.92 -10.62
N TYR A 34 -0.76 7.34 -11.44
CA TYR A 34 -1.18 6.63 -12.64
C TYR A 34 -2.23 5.55 -12.33
N GLN A 35 -3.36 5.60 -13.05
CA GLN A 35 -4.48 4.66 -12.89
C GLN A 35 -5.18 4.66 -11.52
N ASP A 36 -5.19 5.79 -10.80
CA ASP A 36 -5.88 5.96 -9.50
C ASP A 36 -7.28 5.31 -9.43
N GLN A 37 -8.16 5.62 -10.39
CA GLN A 37 -9.52 5.07 -10.49
C GLN A 37 -9.57 3.53 -10.53
N ARG A 38 -8.56 2.87 -11.10
CA ARG A 38 -8.47 1.40 -11.12
C ARG A 38 -8.01 0.85 -9.78
N VAL A 39 -7.12 1.56 -9.09
CA VAL A 39 -6.65 1.20 -7.75
C VAL A 39 -7.78 1.34 -6.74
N ARG A 40 -8.50 2.47 -6.74
CA ARG A 40 -9.66 2.69 -5.87
C ARG A 40 -10.70 1.60 -6.02
N ARG A 41 -11.12 1.30 -7.26
CA ARG A 41 -12.03 0.18 -7.55
C ARG A 41 -11.52 -1.16 -7.05
N ALA A 42 -10.22 -1.43 -7.20
CA ALA A 42 -9.63 -2.66 -6.67
C ALA A 42 -9.68 -2.69 -5.14
N LEU A 43 -9.44 -1.59 -4.44
CA LEU A 43 -9.51 -1.53 -2.98
C LEU A 43 -10.95 -1.71 -2.47
N GLU A 44 -11.93 -1.12 -3.16
CA GLU A 44 -13.37 -1.25 -2.83
C GLU A 44 -13.92 -2.65 -3.09
N SER A 45 -13.33 -3.40 -4.04
CA SER A 45 -13.82 -4.72 -4.44
C SER A 45 -13.46 -5.86 -3.48
N TYR A 46 -12.64 -5.61 -2.45
CA TYR A 46 -12.17 -6.65 -1.53
C TYR A 46 -12.30 -6.23 -0.08
N HIS A 47 -12.62 -7.18 0.78
CA HIS A 47 -12.43 -7.00 2.21
C HIS A 47 -10.94 -7.07 2.56
N LEU A 48 -10.41 -5.99 3.13
CA LEU A 48 -8.98 -5.81 3.38
C LEU A 48 -8.57 -6.14 4.82
N GLY A 49 -9.46 -5.99 5.80
CA GLY A 49 -9.17 -6.14 7.24
C GLY A 49 -8.38 -4.98 7.86
N ILE A 50 -7.78 -4.11 7.04
CA ILE A 50 -7.01 -2.94 7.42
C ILE A 50 -7.73 -1.66 6.99
N LYS A 51 -7.63 -0.59 7.79
CA LYS A 51 -8.14 0.73 7.41
C LYS A 51 -7.27 1.30 6.29
N VAL A 52 -7.87 1.67 5.16
CA VAL A 52 -7.13 2.21 4.01
C VAL A 52 -7.56 3.62 3.70
N THR A 53 -6.58 4.53 3.67
CA THR A 53 -6.75 5.88 3.15
C THR A 53 -6.02 5.99 1.82
N VAL A 54 -6.68 6.57 0.81
CA VAL A 54 -6.10 6.74 -0.54
C VAL A 54 -5.77 8.19 -0.80
N VAL A 55 -4.48 8.49 -0.98
CA VAL A 55 -3.97 9.82 -1.31
C VAL A 55 -3.56 9.87 -2.77
N HIS A 56 -4.08 10.83 -3.54
CA HIS A 56 -3.72 10.99 -4.93
C HIS A 56 -2.50 11.93 -5.09
N ASN A 57 -1.44 11.45 -5.74
CA ASN A 57 -0.31 12.26 -6.16
C ASN A 57 -0.46 12.65 -7.64
N GLU A 58 -0.83 13.91 -7.89
CA GLU A 58 -0.93 14.48 -9.24
C GLU A 58 0.43 14.49 -9.97
N ASN A 59 1.52 14.61 -9.20
CA ASN A 59 2.89 14.66 -9.69
C ASN A 59 3.57 13.28 -9.76
N TRP A 60 2.79 12.20 -9.98
CA TRP A 60 3.28 10.83 -10.00
C TRP A 60 4.41 10.57 -11.01
N HIS A 61 4.47 11.35 -12.08
CA HIS A 61 5.48 11.26 -13.13
C HIS A 61 6.87 11.72 -12.66
N LEU A 62 6.96 12.41 -11.51
CA LEU A 62 8.21 12.87 -10.90
C LEU A 62 8.87 11.81 -9.97
N GLY A 63 8.34 10.58 -9.95
CA GLY A 63 8.94 9.44 -9.26
C GLY A 63 8.44 9.18 -7.84
N SER A 64 9.00 8.14 -7.20
CA SER A 64 8.53 7.62 -5.90
C SER A 64 8.72 8.60 -4.75
N ALA A 65 9.77 9.43 -4.75
CA ALA A 65 9.99 10.45 -3.73
C ALA A 65 8.81 11.44 -3.63
N HIS A 66 8.23 11.83 -4.77
CA HIS A 66 7.05 12.69 -4.81
C HIS A 66 5.79 12.00 -4.26
N SER A 67 5.73 10.67 -4.33
CA SER A 67 4.65 9.91 -3.70
C SER A 67 4.78 9.96 -2.17
N LEU A 68 6.00 9.92 -1.64
CA LEU A 68 6.25 10.09 -0.20
C LEU A 68 5.90 11.51 0.26
N ILE A 69 6.30 12.53 -0.51
CA ILE A 69 5.96 13.93 -0.23
C ILE A 69 4.43 14.13 -0.21
N ALA A 70 3.71 13.55 -1.17
CA ALA A 70 2.23 13.63 -1.19
C ALA A 70 1.58 13.01 0.07
N ALA A 71 2.23 12.04 0.70
CA ALA A 71 1.76 11.42 1.94
C ALA A 71 2.38 12.01 3.21
N SER A 72 3.18 13.07 3.14
CA SER A 72 4.00 13.53 4.28
C SER A 72 3.18 13.86 5.52
N GLY A 73 1.94 14.36 5.36
CA GLY A 73 1.03 14.64 6.47
C GLY A 73 0.44 13.42 7.16
N TRP A 74 0.71 12.21 6.65
CA TRP A 74 0.27 10.93 7.22
C TRP A 74 1.44 10.11 7.79
N ILE A 75 2.68 10.61 7.67
CA ILE A 75 3.87 9.90 8.13
C ILE A 75 4.14 10.30 9.57
N GLU A 76 4.10 9.31 10.46
CA GLU A 76 4.44 9.43 11.88
C GLU A 76 5.67 8.56 12.21
N ASP A 77 6.17 8.64 13.45
CA ASP A 77 7.40 7.97 13.90
C ASP A 77 7.41 6.44 13.67
N GLN A 78 6.24 5.78 13.69
CA GLN A 78 6.10 4.32 13.48
C GLN A 78 5.52 3.96 12.11
N THR A 79 6.02 4.59 11.05
CA THR A 79 5.58 4.31 9.66
C THR A 79 6.57 3.42 8.91
N ILE A 80 6.08 2.35 8.27
CA ILE A 80 6.87 1.58 7.30
C ILE A 80 6.51 1.96 5.86
N LEU A 81 7.53 2.13 5.02
CA LEU A 81 7.35 2.36 3.59
C LEU A 81 7.45 1.05 2.81
N VAL A 82 6.39 0.73 2.05
CA VAL A 82 6.30 -0.54 1.31
C VAL A 82 6.02 -0.27 -0.18
N PRO A 83 6.88 -0.73 -1.11
CA PRO A 83 6.57 -0.70 -2.53
C PRO A 83 5.32 -1.52 -2.86
N SER A 84 4.43 -0.93 -3.65
CA SER A 84 3.11 -1.52 -3.96
C SER A 84 3.14 -2.83 -4.75
N ASP A 85 4.27 -3.19 -5.35
CA ASP A 85 4.47 -4.35 -6.23
C ASP A 85 5.44 -5.39 -5.67
N HIS A 86 5.95 -5.21 -4.45
CA HIS A 86 6.82 -6.18 -3.78
C HIS A 86 6.04 -6.99 -2.75
N MET A 87 6.26 -8.31 -2.75
CA MET A 87 5.65 -9.22 -1.79
C MET A 87 6.64 -9.56 -0.68
N TYR A 88 6.12 -9.62 0.55
CA TYR A 88 6.89 -9.97 1.74
C TYR A 88 6.12 -11.01 2.56
N PRO A 89 6.79 -11.91 3.29
CA PRO A 89 6.11 -12.75 4.26
C PRO A 89 5.69 -11.92 5.49
N PRO A 90 4.54 -12.20 6.13
CA PRO A 90 4.11 -11.48 7.34
C PRO A 90 5.16 -11.51 8.47
N SER A 91 5.95 -12.58 8.57
CA SER A 91 7.03 -12.70 9.55
C SER A 91 8.14 -11.65 9.39
N LEU A 92 8.46 -11.26 8.15
CA LEU A 92 9.43 -10.20 7.89
C LEU A 92 8.87 -8.84 8.32
N VAL A 93 7.60 -8.57 8.00
CA VAL A 93 6.93 -7.33 8.40
C VAL A 93 6.88 -7.21 9.93
N ARG A 94 6.47 -8.28 10.64
CA ARG A 94 6.47 -8.32 12.11
C ARG A 94 7.83 -8.00 12.70
N ARG A 95 8.90 -8.54 12.11
CA ARG A 95 10.26 -8.27 12.60
C ARG A 95 10.62 -6.79 12.47
N VAL A 96 10.20 -6.11 11.40
CA VAL A 96 10.52 -4.68 11.17
C VAL A 96 9.71 -3.78 12.10
N ILE A 97 8.42 -4.06 12.32
CA ILE A 97 7.55 -3.20 13.14
C ILE A 97 7.74 -3.39 14.66
N HIS A 98 8.47 -4.42 15.07
CA HIS A 98 8.80 -4.71 16.48
C HIS A 98 10.30 -4.54 16.80
N CYS A 99 11.08 -4.01 15.87
CA CYS A 99 12.45 -3.58 16.13
C CYS A 99 12.47 -2.25 16.87
#